data_AF-E1WZL9-F1
#
_entry.id   AF-E1WZL9-F1
#
_cell.length_a   1.000
_cell.length_b   1.000
_cell.length_c   1.000
_cell.angle_alpha   90.00
_cell.angle_beta   90.00
_cell.angle_gamma   90.00
#
_symmetry.space_group_name_H-M   'P 1'
#
loop_
_entity.id
_entity.type
_entity.pdbx_description
1 polymer ?
#
loop_
_entity_poly.entity_id
_entity_poly.type
_entity_poly.pdbx_seq_one_letter_code
_entity_poly.pdbx_strand_id
1 'polypeptide(L)'
;MADISTTHCYYEIKGSEMLILGIDLEGMNENLVENGLNLAKDRVTEIGAVLWDTEFNQPIKIYSELIHEEDRLPISEEIEELTGINDIMLLKYGLQGDEIRMALERLSIIMKKADFIMAHNGPNYDIPMLRALFERFRVPFPEMKWIDSKTDIEFPKRIIANSLSALEHAHGFINPFPHRAVTDVLSMLKVAAHYDFERIAALATSPKVRIIADLQAPNWKNQRDVDEFNRIKSKVSRARFSWNPSNKTWSKIVHRILIEEGKLGYDFDWYVE
;
A
#
# COMPACT_ATOMS: atom_id res chain seq x y z
N MET A 1 56.36 28.81 11.04
CA MET A 1 55.98 27.52 10.44
C MET A 1 55.14 26.77 11.45
N ALA A 2 53.82 26.81 11.30
CA ALA A 2 52.89 25.93 11.99
C ALA A 2 51.91 25.45 10.92
N ASP A 3 52.04 24.18 10.57
CA ASP A 3 51.31 23.52 9.50
C ASP A 3 50.00 23.00 10.11
N ILE A 4 48.88 23.62 9.76
CA ILE A 4 47.55 23.20 10.22
C ILE A 4 47.00 22.27 9.15
N SER A 5 47.26 20.98 9.32
CA SER A 5 46.63 19.91 8.56
C SER A 5 45.16 19.77 8.97
N THR A 6 44.25 20.31 8.16
CA THR A 6 42.81 20.06 8.26
C THR A 6 42.48 18.73 7.60
N THR A 7 42.64 17.64 8.35
CA THR A 7 42.11 16.34 7.95
C THR A 7 40.57 16.39 8.02
N HIS A 8 39.92 16.56 6.87
CA HIS A 8 38.48 16.36 6.74
C HIS A 8 38.20 14.86 6.85
N CYS A 9 37.74 14.41 8.02
CA CYS A 9 37.14 13.10 8.18
C CYS A 9 35.79 13.08 7.47
N TYR A 10 35.77 12.59 6.24
CA TYR A 10 34.53 12.10 5.63
C TYR A 10 34.17 10.81 6.37
N TYR A 11 33.16 10.89 7.23
CA TYR A 11 32.49 9.69 7.73
C TYR A 11 31.75 9.06 6.54
N GLU A 12 32.19 7.89 6.13
CA GLU A 12 31.44 7.04 5.21
C GLU A 12 30.21 6.53 5.98
N ILE A 13 29.07 7.22 5.83
CA ILE A 13 27.80 6.80 6.41
C ILE A 13 27.36 5.57 5.62
N LYS A 14 27.58 4.39 6.20
CA LYS A 14 27.01 3.12 5.71
C LYS A 14 25.64 2.91 6.36
N GLY A 15 24.70 3.77 6.02
CA GLY A 15 23.26 3.51 6.10
C GLY A 15 22.75 3.48 4.66
N SER A 16 21.81 2.59 4.32
CA SER A 16 21.16 2.72 3.03
C SER A 16 20.24 3.94 3.08
N GLU A 17 20.70 5.04 2.48
CA GLU A 17 19.91 6.26 2.27
C GLU A 17 18.76 5.93 1.30
N MET A 18 17.65 5.40 1.82
CA MET A 18 16.43 5.21 1.02
C MET A 18 15.41 6.29 1.38
N LEU A 19 14.86 6.93 0.36
CA LEU A 19 13.74 7.84 0.47
C LEU A 19 12.45 7.16 0.04
N ILE A 20 11.44 7.19 0.91
CA ILE A 20 10.13 6.61 0.63
C ILE A 20 9.10 7.73 0.61
N LEU A 21 8.33 7.85 -0.47
CA LEU A 21 7.18 8.72 -0.51
C LEU A 21 5.94 7.92 -0.13
N GLY A 22 5.43 8.08 1.09
CA GLY A 22 4.10 7.61 1.43
C GLY A 22 3.04 8.44 0.72
N ILE A 23 2.01 7.80 0.17
CA ILE A 23 0.84 8.43 -0.46
C ILE A 23 -0.43 7.73 0.03
N ASP A 24 -1.46 8.53 0.29
CA ASP A 24 -2.83 8.11 0.58
C ASP A 24 -3.78 9.15 -0.04
N LEU A 25 -4.99 8.73 -0.38
CA LEU A 25 -6.01 9.59 -0.99
C LEU A 25 -7.34 9.44 -0.24
N GLU A 26 -8.01 10.57 -0.03
CA GLU A 26 -9.45 10.56 0.18
C GLU A 26 -10.17 10.85 -1.13
N GLY A 27 -11.35 10.27 -1.30
CA GLY A 27 -12.13 10.45 -2.52
C GLY A 27 -13.61 10.24 -2.32
N MET A 28 -14.37 10.67 -3.33
CA MET A 28 -15.79 10.34 -3.45
C MET A 28 -15.94 9.28 -4.53
N ASN A 29 -16.56 8.16 -4.16
CA ASN A 29 -16.78 7.01 -5.04
C ASN A 29 -18.27 6.77 -5.27
N GLU A 30 -18.66 6.36 -6.48
CA GLU A 30 -20.06 6.03 -6.77
C GLU A 30 -20.57 4.86 -5.92
N ASN A 31 -19.82 3.76 -5.91
CA ASN A 31 -20.11 2.57 -5.09
C ASN A 31 -18.87 1.68 -5.01
N LEU A 32 -17.97 2.01 -4.10
CA LEU A 32 -16.70 1.29 -3.96
C LEU A 32 -16.89 -0.17 -3.50
N VAL A 33 -17.92 -0.44 -2.69
CA VAL A 33 -18.14 -1.74 -2.06
C VAL A 33 -18.66 -2.78 -3.06
N GLU A 34 -19.63 -2.41 -3.89
CA GLU A 34 -20.28 -3.35 -4.81
C GLU A 34 -19.60 -3.39 -6.19
N ASN A 35 -19.17 -2.23 -6.70
CA ASN A 35 -18.69 -2.09 -8.08
C ASN A 35 -17.18 -1.87 -8.18
N GLY A 36 -16.49 -1.64 -7.06
CA GLY A 36 -15.10 -1.21 -7.06
C GLY A 36 -14.95 0.22 -7.59
N LEU A 37 -13.74 0.54 -8.03
CA LEU A 37 -13.42 1.87 -8.58
C LEU A 37 -14.09 2.11 -9.93
N ASN A 38 -14.77 3.25 -10.05
CA ASN A 38 -15.26 3.77 -11.31
C ASN A 38 -14.46 5.02 -11.70
N LEU A 39 -13.30 4.84 -12.34
CA LEU A 39 -12.37 5.94 -12.68
C LEU A 39 -12.98 7.04 -13.58
N ALA A 40 -14.12 6.76 -14.24
CA ALA A 40 -14.86 7.75 -15.02
C ALA A 40 -15.66 8.72 -14.13
N LYS A 41 -16.08 8.30 -12.93
CA LYS A 41 -16.95 9.09 -12.03
C LYS A 41 -16.31 9.41 -10.68
N ASP A 42 -15.48 8.52 -10.17
CA ASP A 42 -14.84 8.69 -8.87
C ASP A 42 -13.80 9.81 -8.93
N ARG A 43 -13.75 10.63 -7.88
CA ARG A 43 -12.87 11.81 -7.82
C ARG A 43 -12.10 11.84 -6.52
N VAL A 44 -10.87 12.35 -6.59
CA VAL A 44 -10.02 12.57 -5.42
C VAL A 44 -10.46 13.88 -4.76
N THR A 45 -10.57 13.87 -3.44
CA THR A 45 -10.97 15.02 -2.62
C THR A 45 -9.84 15.49 -1.70
N GLU A 46 -8.89 14.62 -1.37
CA GLU A 46 -7.67 14.96 -0.64
C GLU A 46 -6.48 14.13 -1.15
N ILE A 47 -5.32 14.76 -1.26
CA ILE A 47 -4.05 14.09 -1.49
C ILE A 47 -3.18 14.29 -0.25
N GLY A 48 -2.74 13.20 0.35
CA GLY A 48 -1.71 13.18 1.37
C GLY A 48 -0.45 12.53 0.83
N ALA A 49 0.69 13.20 0.98
CA ALA A 49 1.97 12.62 0.62
C ALA A 49 3.09 13.06 1.58
N VAL A 50 3.92 12.11 2.02
CA VAL A 50 5.02 12.36 2.96
C VAL A 50 6.28 11.70 2.46
N LEU A 51 7.29 12.52 2.18
CA LEU A 51 8.64 12.03 1.90
C LEU A 51 9.33 11.72 3.23
N TRP A 52 9.67 10.46 3.41
CA TRP A 52 10.30 9.88 4.58
C TRP A 52 11.74 9.53 4.29
N ASP A 53 12.61 9.90 5.22
CA ASP A 53 14.01 9.49 5.21
C ASP A 53 14.17 8.28 6.13
N THR A 54 14.64 7.16 5.59
CA THR A 54 14.77 5.91 6.33
C THR A 54 15.97 5.87 7.28
N GLU A 55 16.99 6.71 7.05
CA GLU A 55 18.15 6.83 7.95
C GLU A 55 17.77 7.65 9.18
N PHE A 56 17.19 8.84 8.98
CA PHE A 56 16.72 9.67 10.08
C PHE A 56 15.41 9.15 10.69
N ASN A 57 14.74 8.24 10.00
CA ASN A 57 13.47 7.64 10.36
C ASN A 57 12.40 8.68 10.72
N GLN A 58 12.26 9.71 9.86
CA GLN A 58 11.39 10.85 10.08
C GLN A 58 10.89 11.46 8.76
N PRO A 59 9.75 12.18 8.78
CA PRO A 59 9.28 12.90 7.60
C PRO A 59 10.19 14.09 7.30
N ILE A 60 10.68 14.20 6.07
CA ILE A 60 11.49 15.33 5.59
C ILE A 60 10.71 16.30 4.71
N LYS A 61 9.56 15.87 4.18
CA LYS A 61 8.60 16.75 3.48
C LYS A 61 7.19 16.23 3.62
N ILE A 62 6.25 17.13 3.87
CA ILE A 62 4.81 16.85 3.86
C ILE A 62 4.18 17.66 2.74
N TYR A 63 3.27 17.02 2.01
CA TYR A 63 2.45 17.58 0.94
C TYR A 63 1.00 17.18 1.18
N SER A 64 0.12 18.17 1.20
CA SER A 64 -1.29 18.01 1.54
C SER A 64 -2.09 18.97 0.69
N GLU A 65 -3.05 18.48 -0.07
CA GLU A 65 -3.93 19.34 -0.85
C GLU A 65 -5.36 18.79 -0.83
N LEU A 66 -6.34 19.68 -0.63
CA LEU A 66 -7.74 19.39 -0.92
C LEU A 66 -7.97 19.61 -2.42
N ILE A 67 -8.78 18.74 -3.04
CA ILE A 67 -9.02 18.76 -4.48
C ILE A 67 -10.52 18.94 -4.74
N HIS A 68 -10.87 19.89 -5.61
CA HIS A 68 -12.24 20.11 -6.04
C HIS A 68 -12.35 20.00 -7.57
N GLU A 69 -12.60 18.78 -8.06
CA GLU A 69 -12.97 18.55 -9.46
C GLU A 69 -14.45 18.90 -9.66
N GLU A 70 -14.77 19.71 -10.68
CA GLU A 70 -16.13 20.26 -10.89
C GLU A 70 -17.20 19.18 -11.12
N ASP A 71 -16.82 18.03 -11.68
CA ASP A 71 -17.72 16.93 -12.03
C ASP A 71 -17.78 15.82 -10.98
N ARG A 72 -17.21 16.06 -9.77
CA ARG A 72 -17.31 15.11 -8.67
C ARG A 72 -18.74 14.91 -8.19
N LEU A 73 -18.99 13.74 -7.65
CA LEU A 73 -20.21 13.50 -6.88
C LEU A 73 -20.23 14.40 -5.63
N PRO A 74 -21.41 14.86 -5.18
CA PRO A 74 -21.57 15.50 -3.88
C PRO A 74 -21.03 14.59 -2.77
N ILE A 75 -20.43 15.19 -1.74
CA ILE A 75 -19.99 14.41 -0.57
C ILE A 75 -21.21 13.84 0.13
N SER A 76 -21.23 12.53 0.37
CA SER A 76 -22.29 11.89 1.16
C SER A 76 -22.09 12.16 2.65
N GLU A 77 -23.18 12.10 3.43
CA GLU A 77 -23.13 12.23 4.90
C GLU A 77 -22.16 11.22 5.53
N GLU A 78 -22.16 9.97 5.05
CA GLU A 78 -21.23 8.93 5.51
C GLU A 78 -19.75 9.32 5.31
N ILE A 79 -19.41 9.87 4.14
CA ILE A 79 -18.03 10.30 3.84
C ILE A 79 -17.66 11.55 4.63
N GLU A 80 -18.60 12.49 4.82
CA GLU A 80 -18.37 13.66 5.68
C GLU A 80 -18.17 13.26 7.14
N GLU A 81 -18.95 12.33 7.68
CA GLU A 81 -18.76 11.81 9.03
C GLU A 81 -17.42 11.08 9.20
N LEU A 82 -17.02 10.33 8.17
CA LEU A 82 -15.79 9.54 8.17
C LEU A 82 -14.54 10.43 8.09
N THR A 83 -14.51 11.34 7.12
CA THR A 83 -13.31 12.14 6.76
C THR A 83 -13.32 13.56 7.34
N GLY A 84 -14.49 14.06 7.75
CA GLY A 84 -14.68 15.48 8.08
C GLY A 84 -14.55 16.44 6.89
N ILE A 85 -14.44 15.93 5.66
CA ILE A 85 -14.40 16.73 4.43
C ILE A 85 -15.83 16.87 3.92
N ASN A 86 -16.22 18.10 3.56
CA ASN A 86 -17.56 18.36 3.02
C ASN A 86 -17.53 19.30 1.82
N ASP A 87 -18.68 19.43 1.15
CA ASP A 87 -18.81 20.25 -0.06
C ASP A 87 -18.38 21.71 0.17
N ILE A 88 -18.70 22.29 1.33
CA ILE A 88 -18.36 23.67 1.67
C ILE A 88 -16.84 23.82 1.81
N MET A 89 -16.18 22.86 2.46
CA MET A 89 -14.73 22.85 2.63
C MET A 89 -14.01 22.76 1.28
N LEU A 90 -14.45 21.85 0.40
CA LEU A 90 -13.86 21.67 -0.94
C LEU A 90 -14.09 22.89 -1.83
N LEU A 91 -15.29 23.49 -1.79
CA LEU A 91 -15.57 24.71 -2.55
C LEU A 91 -14.73 25.90 -2.10
N LYS A 92 -14.39 25.97 -0.81
CA LYS A 92 -13.68 27.12 -0.22
C LYS A 92 -12.16 26.96 -0.25
N TYR A 93 -11.65 25.75 -0.09
CA TYR A 93 -10.23 25.48 0.14
C TYR A 93 -9.65 24.42 -0.80
N GLY A 94 -10.47 23.71 -1.58
CA GLY A 94 -10.00 22.77 -2.58
C GLY A 94 -9.41 23.49 -3.79
N LEU A 95 -8.30 22.96 -4.30
CA LEU A 95 -7.72 23.43 -5.55
C LEU A 95 -8.67 23.16 -6.71
N GLN A 96 -8.72 24.09 -7.66
CA GLN A 96 -9.61 24.01 -8.82
C GLN A 96 -8.85 24.22 -10.15
N GLY A 97 -9.32 23.58 -11.22
CA GLY A 97 -8.82 23.79 -12.58
C GLY A 97 -7.27 23.72 -12.69
N ASP A 98 -6.66 24.82 -13.12
CA ASP A 98 -5.20 24.90 -13.32
C ASP A 98 -4.39 24.75 -12.02
N GLU A 99 -4.96 25.03 -10.85
CA GLU A 99 -4.28 24.85 -9.57
C GLU A 99 -4.04 23.36 -9.29
N ILE A 100 -4.99 22.50 -9.65
CA ILE A 100 -4.84 21.04 -9.55
C ILE A 100 -3.69 20.57 -10.44
N ARG A 101 -3.61 21.06 -11.69
CA ARG A 101 -2.48 20.74 -12.59
C ARG A 101 -1.14 21.11 -11.93
N MET A 102 -1.01 22.32 -11.39
CA MET A 102 0.21 22.78 -10.73
C MET A 102 0.56 21.97 -9.48
N ALA A 103 -0.44 21.56 -8.72
CA ALA A 103 -0.30 20.67 -7.58
C ALA A 103 0.24 19.29 -8.00
N LEU A 104 -0.32 18.68 -9.05
CA LEU A 104 0.15 17.40 -9.59
C LEU A 104 1.58 17.49 -10.15
N GLU A 105 1.95 18.61 -10.79
CA GLU A 105 3.32 18.87 -11.22
C GLU A 105 4.29 18.93 -10.03
N ARG A 106 3.89 19.60 -8.93
CA ARG A 106 4.67 19.63 -7.68
C ARG A 106 4.78 18.26 -7.05
N LEU A 107 3.69 17.50 -6.99
CA LEU A 107 3.69 16.13 -6.50
C LEU A 107 4.61 15.24 -7.35
N SER A 108 4.58 15.38 -8.68
CA SER A 108 5.48 14.68 -9.61
C SER A 108 6.96 14.95 -9.30
N ILE A 109 7.30 16.19 -8.97
CA ILE A 109 8.67 16.56 -8.53
C ILE A 109 9.03 15.87 -7.21
N ILE A 110 8.08 15.72 -6.27
CA ILE A 110 8.32 15.01 -5.00
C ILE A 110 8.46 13.51 -5.23
N MET A 111 7.58 12.90 -6.04
CA MET A 111 7.62 11.47 -6.41
C MET A 111 8.97 11.08 -6.98
N LYS A 112 9.53 11.90 -7.87
CA LYS A 112 10.83 11.65 -8.52
C LYS A 112 12.04 11.75 -7.58
N LYS A 113 11.86 12.23 -6.35
CA LYS A 113 12.93 12.24 -5.33
C LYS A 113 12.97 10.97 -4.49
N ALA A 114 11.89 10.19 -4.48
CA ALA A 114 11.83 8.96 -3.72
C ALA A 114 12.40 7.79 -4.53
N ASP A 115 12.95 6.80 -3.83
CA ASP A 115 13.34 5.52 -4.43
C ASP A 115 12.12 4.62 -4.63
N PHE A 116 11.17 4.69 -3.69
CA PHE A 116 9.91 3.96 -3.70
C PHE A 116 8.75 4.85 -3.29
N ILE A 117 7.56 4.55 -3.81
CA ILE A 117 6.30 5.08 -3.30
C ILE A 117 5.67 4.01 -2.41
N MET A 118 5.11 4.38 -1.27
CA MET A 118 4.39 3.46 -0.39
C MET A 118 2.93 3.89 -0.29
N ALA A 119 2.01 2.94 -0.37
CA ALA A 119 0.60 3.15 -0.05
C ALA A 119 0.06 1.93 0.70
N HIS A 120 -1.04 2.11 1.43
CA HIS A 120 -1.70 1.01 2.13
C HIS A 120 -2.82 0.47 1.26
N ASN A 121 -2.67 -0.74 0.69
CA ASN A 121 -3.62 -1.28 -0.30
C ASN A 121 -3.64 -0.50 -1.63
N GLY A 122 -2.53 0.19 -1.95
CA GLY A 122 -2.40 1.09 -3.10
C GLY A 122 -2.83 0.54 -4.47
N PRO A 123 -2.50 -0.72 -4.84
CA PRO A 123 -2.92 -1.29 -6.12
C PRO A 123 -4.44 -1.34 -6.34
N ASN A 124 -5.21 -1.37 -5.25
CA ASN A 124 -6.67 -1.46 -5.29
C ASN A 124 -7.37 -0.09 -5.18
N TYR A 125 -6.64 0.98 -4.83
CA TYR A 125 -7.23 2.31 -4.62
C TYR A 125 -6.32 3.46 -5.11
N ASP A 126 -5.26 3.78 -4.37
CA ASP A 126 -4.47 5.00 -4.57
C ASP A 126 -3.83 5.09 -5.95
N ILE A 127 -3.22 3.99 -6.42
CA ILE A 127 -2.51 3.96 -7.69
C ILE A 127 -3.45 4.27 -8.88
N PRO A 128 -4.55 3.52 -9.09
CA PRO A 128 -5.45 3.81 -10.21
C PRO A 128 -6.15 5.17 -10.07
N MET A 129 -6.53 5.60 -8.86
CA MET A 129 -7.16 6.91 -8.64
C MET A 129 -6.21 8.08 -8.93
N LEU A 130 -4.99 8.03 -8.41
CA LEU A 130 -3.98 9.07 -8.65
C LEU A 130 -3.60 9.13 -10.13
N ARG A 131 -3.42 7.97 -10.78
CA ARG A 131 -3.11 7.91 -12.21
C ARG A 131 -4.22 8.53 -13.05
N ALA A 132 -5.47 8.23 -12.74
CA ALA A 132 -6.62 8.83 -13.43
C ALA A 132 -6.69 10.35 -13.22
N LEU A 133 -6.37 10.84 -12.02
CA LEU A 133 -6.28 12.28 -11.74
C LEU A 133 -5.18 12.95 -12.58
N PHE A 134 -3.97 12.37 -12.63
CA PHE A 134 -2.89 12.86 -13.49
C PHE A 134 -3.29 12.91 -14.97
N GLU A 135 -3.96 11.86 -15.46
CA GLU A 135 -4.45 11.79 -16.84
C GLU A 135 -5.48 12.87 -17.16
N ARG A 136 -6.48 13.08 -16.28
CA ARG A 136 -7.51 14.11 -16.46
C ARG A 136 -6.92 15.52 -16.60
N PHE A 137 -5.88 15.82 -15.82
CA PHE A 137 -5.20 17.12 -15.85
C PHE A 137 -4.00 17.17 -16.81
N ARG A 138 -3.79 16.12 -17.62
CA ARG A 138 -2.74 16.01 -18.64
C ARG A 138 -1.33 16.21 -18.06
N VAL A 139 -1.12 15.77 -16.82
CA VAL A 139 0.20 15.76 -16.17
C VAL A 139 0.80 14.36 -16.35
N PRO A 140 2.05 14.23 -16.83
CA PRO A 140 2.70 12.93 -16.92
C PRO A 140 2.86 12.28 -15.55
N PHE A 141 2.30 11.08 -15.38
CA PHE A 141 2.45 10.28 -14.17
C PHE A 141 3.85 9.66 -14.10
N PRO A 142 4.63 9.86 -13.03
CA PRO A 142 5.93 9.21 -12.87
C PRO A 142 5.78 7.69 -12.67
N GLU A 143 6.41 6.90 -13.54
CA GLU A 143 6.51 5.46 -13.32
C GLU A 143 7.57 5.17 -12.27
N MET A 144 7.11 4.75 -11.09
CA MET A 144 7.94 4.44 -9.92
C MET A 144 7.61 3.04 -9.43
N LYS A 145 8.50 2.45 -8.63
CA LYS A 145 8.17 1.21 -7.90
C LYS A 145 7.31 1.55 -6.69
N TRP A 146 6.27 0.74 -6.49
CA TRP A 146 5.33 0.88 -5.38
C TRP A 146 5.52 -0.24 -4.37
N ILE A 147 5.52 0.13 -3.09
CA ILE A 147 5.39 -0.72 -1.92
C ILE A 147 3.91 -0.69 -1.52
N ASP A 148 3.29 -1.85 -1.44
CA ASP A 148 2.01 -2.03 -0.76
C ASP A 148 2.27 -2.47 0.67
N SER A 149 2.10 -1.55 1.64
CA SER A 149 2.38 -1.82 3.06
C SER A 149 1.55 -2.98 3.63
N LYS A 150 0.45 -3.35 2.97
CA LYS A 150 -0.40 -4.49 3.35
C LYS A 150 0.19 -5.84 2.99
N THR A 151 1.04 -5.91 1.95
CA THR A 151 1.55 -7.17 1.38
C THR A 151 3.07 -7.26 1.28
N ASP A 152 3.77 -6.14 1.35
CA ASP A 152 5.23 -6.05 1.17
C ASP A 152 5.97 -5.83 2.50
N ILE A 153 5.26 -5.91 3.64
CA ILE A 153 5.83 -5.92 4.99
C ILE A 153 5.60 -7.30 5.62
N GLU A 154 6.66 -7.93 6.11
CA GLU A 154 6.59 -9.20 6.85
C GLU A 154 6.16 -8.98 8.30
N PHE A 155 4.85 -8.79 8.52
CA PHE A 155 4.30 -8.66 9.86
C PHE A 155 4.51 -9.94 10.70
N PRO A 156 4.80 -9.83 12.01
CA PRO A 156 4.91 -10.99 12.89
C PRO A 156 3.57 -11.73 13.02
N LYS A 157 3.59 -13.05 13.23
CA LYS A 157 2.39 -13.90 13.34
C LYS A 157 1.35 -13.46 14.38
N ARG A 158 1.75 -12.67 15.38
CA ARG A 158 0.84 -12.10 16.39
C ARG A 158 -0.06 -10.98 15.84
N ILE A 159 0.33 -10.35 14.73
CA ILE A 159 -0.48 -9.35 14.03
C ILE A 159 -1.39 -10.08 13.05
N ILE A 160 -2.67 -10.19 13.42
CA ILE A 160 -3.64 -11.03 12.70
C ILE A 160 -4.31 -10.25 11.56
N ALA A 161 -4.63 -8.98 11.83
CA ALA A 161 -5.31 -8.06 10.93
C ALA A 161 -4.32 -7.01 10.40
N ASN A 162 -4.53 -6.60 9.16
CA ASN A 162 -3.65 -5.68 8.43
C ASN A 162 -4.39 -4.45 7.90
N SER A 163 -5.52 -4.07 8.51
CA SER A 163 -6.04 -2.71 8.35
C SER A 163 -5.10 -1.74 9.04
N LEU A 164 -4.99 -0.51 8.55
CA LEU A 164 -4.09 0.48 9.12
C LEU A 164 -4.36 0.70 10.62
N SER A 165 -5.62 0.85 11.03
CA SER A 165 -6.03 0.95 12.44
C SER A 165 -5.60 -0.25 13.31
N ALA A 166 -5.67 -1.48 12.78
CA ALA A 166 -5.21 -2.66 13.50
C ALA A 166 -3.69 -2.69 13.63
N LEU A 167 -2.98 -2.21 12.60
CA LEU A 167 -1.54 -2.07 12.62
C LEU A 167 -1.11 -1.00 13.62
N GLU A 168 -1.71 0.19 13.62
CA GLU A 168 -1.43 1.25 14.61
C GLU A 168 -1.52 0.71 16.04
N HIS A 169 -2.64 0.05 16.36
CA HIS A 169 -2.87 -0.55 17.67
C HIS A 169 -1.81 -1.59 18.02
N ALA A 170 -1.45 -2.47 17.08
CA ALA A 170 -0.41 -3.48 17.27
C ALA A 170 1.00 -2.90 17.50
N HIS A 171 1.23 -1.65 17.10
CA HIS A 171 2.48 -0.90 17.28
C HIS A 171 2.40 0.15 18.41
N GLY A 172 1.30 0.14 19.19
CA GLY A 172 1.20 0.94 20.41
C GLY A 172 0.90 2.42 20.20
N PHE A 173 0.24 2.79 19.09
CA PHE A 173 -0.27 4.13 18.87
C PHE A 173 -1.64 4.12 18.19
N ILE A 174 -2.22 5.31 18.04
CA ILE A 174 -3.48 5.54 17.30
C ILE A 174 -3.27 6.74 16.39
N ASN A 175 -3.87 6.73 15.20
CA ASN A 175 -4.01 7.93 14.40
C ASN A 175 -5.05 8.86 15.05
N PRO A 176 -4.69 10.09 15.47
CA PRO A 176 -5.67 11.02 16.05
C PRO A 176 -6.65 11.60 15.02
N PHE A 177 -6.35 11.49 13.73
CA PHE A 177 -7.18 11.96 12.62
C PHE A 177 -7.23 10.87 11.54
N PRO A 178 -7.90 9.74 11.81
CA PRO A 178 -8.09 8.70 10.80
C PRO A 178 -8.97 9.22 9.66
N HIS A 179 -8.81 8.65 8.45
CA HIS A 179 -9.53 9.06 7.24
C HIS A 179 -9.21 10.50 6.81
N ARG A 180 -7.95 10.86 7.00
CA ARG A 180 -7.34 12.10 6.51
C ARG A 180 -6.02 11.68 5.90
N ALA A 181 -5.84 11.99 4.62
CA ALA A 181 -4.81 11.35 3.82
C ALA A 181 -3.40 11.52 4.41
N VAL A 182 -3.03 12.72 4.87
CA VAL A 182 -1.66 12.95 5.42
C VAL A 182 -1.41 12.17 6.71
N THR A 183 -2.39 12.09 7.61
CA THR A 183 -2.22 11.42 8.90
C THR A 183 -2.28 9.90 8.75
N ASP A 184 -3.02 9.40 7.77
CA ASP A 184 -2.97 7.98 7.39
C ASP A 184 -1.62 7.63 6.74
N VAL A 185 -1.06 8.50 5.88
CA VAL A 185 0.32 8.33 5.39
C VAL A 185 1.33 8.29 6.54
N LEU A 186 1.26 9.25 7.48
CA LEU A 186 2.17 9.29 8.63
C LEU A 186 2.04 8.03 9.49
N SER A 187 0.82 7.53 9.69
CA SER A 187 0.55 6.32 10.46
C SER A 187 1.11 5.09 9.74
N MET A 188 0.92 4.99 8.43
CA MET A 188 1.47 3.92 7.60
C MET A 188 3.01 3.92 7.65
N LEU A 189 3.66 5.08 7.44
CA LEU A 189 5.12 5.18 7.49
C LEU A 189 5.66 4.88 8.88
N LYS A 190 4.98 5.32 9.94
CA LYS A 190 5.33 5.00 11.32
C LYS A 190 5.22 3.50 11.60
N VAL A 191 4.23 2.80 11.03
CA VAL A 191 4.18 1.33 11.07
C VAL A 191 5.38 0.74 10.34
N ALA A 192 5.66 1.18 9.11
CA ALA A 192 6.76 0.67 8.30
C ALA A 192 8.14 0.87 8.97
N ALA A 193 8.32 1.97 9.72
CA ALA A 193 9.51 2.30 10.49
C ALA A 193 9.89 1.29 11.59
N HIS A 194 9.00 0.35 11.94
CA HIS A 194 9.30 -0.78 12.83
C HIS A 194 9.96 -1.97 12.13
N TYR A 195 10.16 -1.90 10.81
CA TYR A 195 10.63 -2.98 9.95
C TYR A 195 11.85 -2.54 9.14
N ASP A 196 12.55 -3.53 8.57
CA ASP A 196 13.71 -3.30 7.72
C ASP A 196 13.26 -2.81 6.32
N PHE A 197 13.58 -1.56 5.99
CA PHE A 197 13.20 -0.94 4.71
C PHE A 197 13.87 -1.61 3.50
N GLU A 198 15.08 -2.13 3.61
CA GLU A 198 15.71 -2.90 2.53
C GLU A 198 14.92 -4.17 2.27
N ARG A 199 14.44 -4.82 3.34
CA ARG A 199 13.59 -6.00 3.21
C ARG A 199 12.26 -5.66 2.54
N ILE A 200 11.63 -4.56 2.92
CA ILE A 200 10.39 -4.08 2.30
C ILE A 200 10.60 -3.79 0.81
N ALA A 201 11.67 -3.08 0.45
CA ALA A 201 12.01 -2.75 -0.94
C ALA A 201 12.31 -3.99 -1.79
N ALA A 202 13.00 -4.99 -1.20
CA ALA A 202 13.25 -6.27 -1.85
C ALA A 202 11.94 -7.04 -2.13
N LEU A 203 11.00 -7.03 -1.18
CA LEU A 203 9.67 -7.62 -1.37
C LEU A 203 8.88 -6.88 -2.45
N ALA A 204 8.82 -5.55 -2.40
CA ALA A 204 8.12 -4.74 -3.40
C ALA A 204 8.69 -4.90 -4.83
N THR A 205 10.01 -5.14 -4.95
CA THR A 205 10.66 -5.43 -6.24
C THR A 205 10.50 -6.89 -6.69
N SER A 206 10.19 -7.81 -5.77
CA SER A 206 10.01 -9.22 -6.09
C SER A 206 8.74 -9.43 -6.92
N PRO A 207 8.79 -10.19 -8.03
CA PRO A 207 7.59 -10.62 -8.71
C PRO A 207 6.63 -11.35 -7.75
N LYS A 208 5.35 -10.99 -7.82
CA LYS A 208 4.27 -11.72 -7.16
C LYS A 208 3.85 -12.87 -8.07
N VAL A 209 3.87 -14.09 -7.54
CA VAL A 209 3.51 -15.31 -8.27
C VAL A 209 2.33 -16.00 -7.62
N ARG A 210 1.52 -16.68 -8.44
CA ARG A 210 0.46 -17.54 -7.93
C ARG A 210 1.06 -18.91 -7.62
N ILE A 211 0.84 -19.37 -6.39
CA ILE A 211 1.06 -20.76 -6.01
C ILE A 211 -0.27 -21.49 -5.88
N ILE A 212 -0.28 -22.76 -6.24
CA ILE A 212 -1.45 -23.64 -6.21
C ILE A 212 -1.16 -24.78 -5.25
N ALA A 213 -2.08 -25.04 -4.31
CA ALA A 213 -2.00 -26.24 -3.48
C ALA A 213 -2.41 -27.46 -4.32
N ASP A 214 -1.57 -28.50 -4.34
CA ASP A 214 -1.83 -29.74 -5.07
C ASP A 214 -2.80 -30.61 -4.27
N LEU A 215 -4.10 -30.34 -4.45
CA LEU A 215 -5.19 -31.05 -3.82
C LEU A 215 -5.97 -31.84 -4.86
N GLN A 216 -5.72 -33.15 -4.91
CA GLN A 216 -6.49 -34.08 -5.74
C GLN A 216 -7.84 -34.39 -5.09
N ALA A 217 -8.90 -34.46 -5.90
CA ALA A 217 -10.23 -34.81 -5.40
C ALA A 217 -10.22 -36.26 -4.86
N PRO A 218 -10.77 -36.51 -3.67
CA PRO A 218 -10.77 -37.85 -3.09
C PRO A 218 -11.78 -38.75 -3.82
N ASN A 219 -11.61 -40.06 -3.67
CA ASN A 219 -12.69 -40.98 -3.97
C ASN A 219 -13.79 -40.84 -2.91
N TRP A 220 -14.88 -40.16 -3.25
CA TRP A 220 -16.01 -39.89 -2.34
C TRP A 220 -16.70 -41.14 -1.77
N LYS A 221 -16.43 -42.33 -2.31
CA LYS A 221 -16.96 -43.60 -1.80
C LYS A 221 -16.04 -44.25 -0.75
N ASN A 222 -14.80 -43.78 -0.61
CA ASN A 222 -13.83 -44.27 0.35
C ASN A 222 -13.64 -43.24 1.48
N GLN A 223 -14.12 -43.59 2.67
CA GLN A 223 -14.06 -42.69 3.82
C GLN A 223 -12.62 -42.26 4.17
N ARG A 224 -11.63 -43.16 4.01
CA ARG A 224 -10.23 -42.83 4.32
C ARG A 224 -9.68 -41.73 3.42
N ASP A 225 -9.98 -41.80 2.13
CA ASP A 225 -9.53 -40.82 1.13
C ASP A 225 -10.18 -39.45 1.40
N VAL A 226 -11.47 -39.46 1.80
CA VAL A 226 -12.20 -38.24 2.19
C VAL A 226 -11.60 -37.60 3.45
N ASP A 227 -11.27 -38.41 4.47
CA ASP A 227 -10.67 -37.94 5.72
C ASP A 227 -9.27 -37.33 5.48
N GLU A 228 -8.46 -37.97 4.64
CA GLU A 228 -7.13 -37.46 4.25
C GLU A 228 -7.23 -36.14 3.48
N PHE A 229 -8.11 -36.07 2.48
CA PHE A 229 -8.37 -34.83 1.74
C PHE A 229 -8.80 -33.70 2.66
N ASN A 230 -9.74 -33.94 3.57
CA ASN A 230 -10.21 -32.93 4.50
C ASN A 230 -9.09 -32.44 5.43
N ARG A 231 -8.19 -33.34 5.87
CA ARG A 231 -7.03 -32.97 6.69
C ARG A 231 -6.10 -32.00 5.96
N ILE A 232 -5.77 -32.28 4.68
CA ILE A 232 -4.90 -31.40 3.88
C ILE A 232 -5.63 -30.09 3.55
N LYS A 233 -6.90 -30.15 3.13
CA LYS A 233 -7.74 -28.98 2.88
C LYS A 233 -7.79 -28.04 4.10
N SER A 234 -7.91 -28.58 5.31
CA SER A 234 -7.85 -27.77 6.54
C SER A 234 -6.50 -27.10 6.77
N LYS A 235 -5.38 -27.68 6.32
CA LYS A 235 -4.05 -27.02 6.34
C LYS A 235 -3.98 -25.89 5.31
N VAL A 236 -4.42 -26.15 4.08
CA VAL A 236 -4.45 -25.19 2.97
C VAL A 236 -5.30 -23.97 3.32
N SER A 237 -6.49 -24.18 3.89
CA SER A 237 -7.34 -23.09 4.38
C SER A 237 -6.70 -22.29 5.51
N ARG A 238 -6.06 -22.94 6.48
CA ARG A 238 -5.30 -22.26 7.56
C ARG A 238 -4.11 -21.47 7.04
N ALA A 239 -3.50 -21.91 5.93
CA ALA A 239 -2.44 -21.19 5.23
C ALA A 239 -2.95 -19.98 4.41
N ARG A 240 -4.26 -19.69 4.46
CA ARG A 240 -4.94 -18.58 3.77
C ARG A 240 -4.83 -18.67 2.24
N PHE A 241 -4.93 -19.88 1.69
CA PHE A 241 -5.22 -20.06 0.27
C PHE A 241 -6.70 -19.79 0.03
N SER A 242 -7.02 -19.22 -1.13
CA SER A 242 -8.39 -18.93 -1.55
C SER A 242 -8.85 -19.95 -2.57
N TRP A 243 -10.09 -20.43 -2.41
CA TRP A 243 -10.73 -21.31 -3.37
C TRP A 243 -11.19 -20.54 -4.60
N ASN A 244 -10.76 -20.99 -5.78
CA ASN A 244 -11.27 -20.50 -7.06
C ASN A 244 -12.26 -21.52 -7.65
N PRO A 245 -13.57 -21.22 -7.71
CA PRO A 245 -14.57 -22.17 -8.21
C PRO A 245 -14.50 -22.40 -9.72
N SER A 246 -13.94 -21.46 -10.49
CA SER A 246 -13.91 -21.55 -11.96
C SER A 246 -12.96 -22.64 -12.46
N ASN A 247 -11.77 -22.74 -11.87
CA ASN A 247 -10.77 -23.77 -12.19
C ASN A 247 -10.61 -24.84 -11.10
N LYS A 248 -11.40 -24.77 -10.02
CA LYS A 248 -11.40 -25.72 -8.89
C LYS A 248 -10.03 -25.87 -8.21
N THR A 249 -9.32 -24.76 -8.02
CA THR A 249 -8.00 -24.76 -7.34
C THR A 249 -8.01 -23.92 -6.07
N TRP A 250 -7.14 -24.30 -5.12
CA TRP A 250 -6.77 -23.45 -3.99
C TRP A 250 -5.50 -22.71 -4.36
N SER A 251 -5.55 -21.38 -4.39
CA SER A 251 -4.39 -20.58 -4.79
C SER A 251 -4.10 -19.43 -3.83
N LYS A 252 -2.86 -18.96 -3.87
CA LYS A 252 -2.39 -17.82 -3.09
C LYS A 252 -1.36 -17.04 -3.89
N ILE A 253 -1.37 -15.72 -3.75
CA ILE A 253 -0.32 -14.86 -4.31
C ILE A 253 0.76 -14.69 -3.24
N VAL A 254 2.01 -14.92 -3.63
CA VAL A 254 3.19 -14.77 -2.77
C VAL A 254 4.31 -14.08 -3.52
N HIS A 255 5.20 -13.43 -2.80
CA HIS A 255 6.44 -12.92 -3.35
C HIS A 255 7.37 -14.07 -3.73
N ARG A 256 7.90 -14.07 -4.96
CA ARG A 256 8.84 -15.08 -5.44
C ARG A 256 10.08 -15.19 -4.55
N ILE A 257 10.60 -14.09 -4.03
CA ILE A 257 11.75 -14.10 -3.11
C ILE A 257 11.49 -14.96 -1.85
N LEU A 258 10.24 -15.05 -1.37
CA LEU A 258 9.90 -15.90 -0.22
C LEU A 258 9.97 -17.40 -0.56
N ILE A 259 9.76 -17.77 -1.82
CA ILE A 259 9.96 -19.14 -2.31
C ILE A 259 11.45 -19.44 -2.37
N GLU A 260 12.22 -18.56 -2.99
CA GLU A 260 13.66 -18.71 -3.20
C GLU A 260 14.43 -18.79 -1.88
N GLU A 261 13.99 -18.06 -0.86
CA GLU A 261 14.53 -18.12 0.50
C GLU A 261 14.05 -19.32 1.33
N GLY A 262 13.15 -20.16 0.79
CA GLY A 262 12.57 -21.27 1.54
C GLY A 262 11.70 -20.84 2.73
N LYS A 263 11.20 -19.59 2.75
CA LYS A 263 10.35 -19.06 3.82
C LYS A 263 8.92 -19.60 3.78
N LEU A 264 8.51 -20.23 2.68
CA LEU A 264 7.20 -20.89 2.59
C LEU A 264 7.23 -22.28 3.26
N GLY A 265 6.99 -22.31 4.57
CA GLY A 265 6.93 -23.55 5.36
C GLY A 265 5.57 -24.26 5.34
N TYR A 266 4.99 -24.52 4.17
CA TYR A 266 3.73 -25.27 4.06
C TYR A 266 3.95 -26.77 4.19
N ASP A 267 3.06 -27.46 4.92
CA ASP A 267 3.13 -28.88 5.24
C ASP A 267 2.21 -29.74 4.34
N PHE A 268 2.12 -29.33 3.08
CA PHE A 268 1.35 -29.94 1.98
C PHE A 268 2.02 -29.58 0.64
N ASP A 269 1.72 -30.34 -0.40
CA ASP A 269 2.30 -30.13 -1.74
C ASP A 269 1.71 -28.90 -2.43
N TRP A 270 2.56 -28.15 -3.13
CA TRP A 270 2.17 -26.97 -3.90
C TRP A 270 3.17 -26.74 -5.04
N TYR A 271 2.74 -26.00 -6.06
CA TYR A 271 3.57 -25.61 -7.20
C TYR A 271 3.29 -24.16 -7.60
N VAL A 272 4.21 -23.57 -8.37
CA VAL A 272 4.07 -22.23 -8.96
C VAL A 272 3.35 -22.37 -10.31
N GLU A 273 2.32 -21.56 -10.54
CA GLU A 273 1.63 -21.43 -11.84
C GLU A 273 2.49 -20.70 -12.87
#